data_AF-A0A2N7ZCN6-F1
#
_entry.id   AF-A0A2N7ZCN6-F1
#
_cell.length_a   1.000
_cell.length_b   1.000
_cell.length_c   1.000
_cell.angle_alpha   90.00
_cell.angle_beta   90.00
_cell.angle_gamma   90.00
#
_symmetry.space_group_name_H-M   'P 1'
#
loop_
_entity.id
_entity.type
_entity.pdbx_description
1 polymer ?
#
loop_
_entity_poly.entity_id
_entity_poly.type
_entity_poly.pdbx_seq_one_letter_code
_entity_poly.pdbx_strand_id
1 'polypeptide(L)'
;MKMLGMDWKYFTTLAIGVVGLAIPFYFSQAELNSHSLTLRLVTSSGLQEPVYSELHDLQITVNGTQIKSPYISSLVLINTGSKPIASSDFETPIMLSSRYSKLISAQITGTEPDDIPAKILLEDGKLKIPAFLSNPKDQIKITLVSSGMPDFLVGARIAGVKEVVYEDQTKQSSQVGRVVTSATLVFLSLSMYGFFFFMAGSRNGLKVDTAVRMITIVCLAGGTLAYAERVIDFFEGGTKSLVILLFLASFAFLLGYGFSRNHRRKYGPPS
;
A
#
# COMPACT_ATOMS: atom_id res chain seq x y z
N MET A 1 -16.20 -35.14 -41.80
CA MET A 1 -16.12 -33.85 -41.10
C MET A 1 -14.66 -33.56 -40.80
N LYS A 2 -14.05 -32.58 -41.47
CA LYS A 2 -12.71 -32.09 -41.11
C LYS A 2 -12.87 -31.30 -39.81
N MET A 3 -12.34 -31.80 -38.69
CA MET A 3 -12.19 -30.98 -37.49
C MET A 3 -11.37 -29.75 -37.90
N LEU A 4 -11.92 -28.54 -37.68
CA LEU A 4 -11.16 -27.31 -37.83
C LEU A 4 -9.89 -27.46 -36.99
N GLY A 5 -8.73 -27.43 -37.65
CA GLY A 5 -7.44 -27.41 -36.97
C GLY A 5 -7.36 -26.13 -36.15
N MET A 6 -7.81 -26.19 -34.90
CA MET A 6 -7.76 -25.07 -33.98
C MET A 6 -6.30 -24.83 -33.66
N ASP A 7 -5.77 -23.72 -34.18
CA ASP A 7 -4.37 -23.33 -34.03
C ASP A 7 -4.02 -23.29 -32.53
N TRP A 8 -2.87 -23.86 -32.15
CA TRP A 8 -2.44 -23.99 -30.75
C TRP A 8 -2.39 -22.63 -30.02
N LYS A 9 -2.26 -21.53 -30.79
CA LYS A 9 -2.30 -20.14 -30.34
C LYS A 9 -3.59 -19.77 -29.62
N TYR A 10 -4.73 -20.35 -30.01
CA TYR A 10 -6.01 -20.09 -29.35
C TYR A 10 -6.02 -20.69 -27.93
N PHE A 11 -5.48 -21.90 -27.78
CA PHE A 11 -5.34 -22.54 -26.46
C PHE A 11 -4.38 -21.77 -25.56
N THR A 12 -3.27 -21.27 -26.09
CA THR A 12 -2.33 -20.46 -25.31
C THR A 12 -2.95 -19.16 -24.87
N THR A 13 -3.67 -18.47 -25.77
CA THR A 13 -4.34 -17.20 -25.44
C THR A 13 -5.45 -17.41 -24.41
N LEU A 14 -6.23 -18.48 -24.54
CA LEU A 14 -7.25 -18.87 -23.55
C LEU A 14 -6.61 -19.19 -22.19
N ALA A 15 -5.53 -19.97 -22.16
CA ALA A 15 -4.83 -20.32 -20.93
C ALA A 15 -4.29 -19.08 -20.21
N ILE A 16 -3.65 -18.15 -20.95
CA ILE A 16 -3.15 -16.89 -20.40
C ILE A 16 -4.30 -16.05 -19.85
N GLY A 17 -5.43 -15.97 -20.57
CA GLY A 17 -6.62 -15.24 -20.10
C GLY A 17 -7.19 -15.82 -18.81
N VAL A 18 -7.31 -17.14 -18.72
CA VAL A 18 -7.80 -17.82 -17.51
C VAL A 18 -6.85 -17.61 -16.33
N VAL A 19 -5.54 -17.76 -16.53
CA VAL A 19 -4.53 -17.53 -15.49
C VAL A 19 -4.54 -16.08 -15.02
N GLY A 20 -4.66 -15.13 -15.96
CA GLY A 20 -4.72 -13.70 -15.66
C GLY A 20 -5.93 -13.30 -14.80
N LEU A 21 -7.04 -14.04 -14.88
CA LEU A 21 -8.22 -13.83 -14.02
C LEU A 21 -8.17 -14.64 -12.72
N ALA A 22 -7.69 -15.88 -12.79
CA ALA A 22 -7.66 -16.79 -11.65
C ALA A 22 -6.69 -16.32 -10.56
N ILE A 23 -5.53 -15.77 -10.93
CA ILE A 23 -4.51 -15.33 -9.98
C ILE A 23 -5.04 -14.21 -9.07
N PRO A 24 -5.53 -13.05 -9.58
CA PRO A 24 -6.07 -11.99 -8.73
C PRO A 24 -7.23 -12.47 -7.86
N PHE A 25 -8.10 -13.32 -8.41
CA PHE A 25 -9.25 -13.86 -7.68
C PHE A 25 -8.80 -14.77 -6.51
N TYR A 26 -7.82 -15.64 -6.74
CA TYR A 26 -7.27 -16.51 -5.71
C TYR A 26 -6.60 -15.72 -4.59
N PHE A 27 -5.77 -14.73 -4.93
CA PHE A 27 -5.12 -13.86 -3.94
C PHE A 27 -6.13 -13.05 -3.13
N SER A 28 -7.18 -12.52 -3.78
CA SER A 28 -8.26 -11.82 -3.09
C SER A 28 -9.00 -12.74 -2.11
N GLN A 29 -9.27 -13.99 -2.48
CA GLN A 29 -9.91 -14.96 -1.58
C GLN A 29 -9.01 -15.41 -0.43
N ALA A 30 -7.69 -15.48 -0.64
CA ALA A 30 -6.75 -15.82 0.41
C ALA A 30 -6.71 -14.73 1.50
N GLU A 31 -6.83 -13.46 1.13
CA GLU A 31 -6.87 -12.33 2.08
C GLU A 31 -8.18 -12.28 2.90
N LEU A 32 -9.29 -12.78 2.34
CA LEU A 32 -10.64 -12.74 2.95
C LEU A 32 -10.83 -13.65 4.18
N ASN A 33 -9.84 -14.47 4.55
CA ASN A 33 -9.93 -15.36 5.71
C ASN A 33 -8.77 -15.20 6.71
N SER A 34 -8.12 -14.04 6.74
CA SER A 34 -6.93 -13.80 7.56
C SER A 34 -7.28 -13.14 8.90
N HIS A 35 -6.67 -13.64 9.99
CA HIS A 35 -6.50 -12.87 11.22
C HIS A 35 -5.18 -12.12 11.13
N SER A 36 -5.21 -10.80 11.31
CA SER A 36 -4.00 -9.98 11.25
C SER A 36 -4.14 -8.80 12.19
N LEU A 37 -3.08 -8.50 12.91
CA LEU A 37 -3.02 -7.38 13.84
C LEU A 37 -1.78 -6.55 13.51
N THR A 38 -1.95 -5.25 13.42
CA THR A 38 -0.87 -4.32 13.06
C THR A 38 -0.78 -3.20 14.08
N LEU A 39 0.42 -2.96 14.58
CA LEU A 39 0.75 -1.80 15.41
C LEU A 39 1.48 -0.78 14.54
N ARG A 40 0.85 0.37 14.31
CA ARG A 40 1.38 1.47 13.52
C ARG A 40 1.93 2.57 14.40
N LEU A 41 3.17 2.99 14.17
CA LEU A 41 3.71 4.23 14.70
C LEU A 41 3.33 5.38 13.76
N VAL A 42 2.36 6.19 14.17
CA VAL A 42 1.81 7.29 13.36
C VAL A 42 2.69 8.52 13.48
N THR A 43 3.05 8.90 14.71
CA THR A 43 3.95 10.03 14.97
C THR A 43 4.90 9.70 16.11
N SER A 44 6.09 10.26 16.06
CA SER A 44 7.05 10.24 17.17
C SER A 44 7.80 11.57 17.19
N SER A 45 7.82 12.23 18.35
CA SER A 45 8.43 13.54 18.49
C SER A 45 9.20 13.63 19.80
N GLY A 46 10.46 14.08 19.72
CA GLY A 46 11.23 14.43 20.90
C GLY A 46 10.65 15.70 21.55
N LEU A 47 10.51 15.70 22.87
CA LEU A 47 10.10 16.89 23.64
C LEU A 47 11.30 17.75 24.08
N GLN A 48 12.52 17.26 23.86
CA GLN A 48 13.72 18.02 24.16
C GLN A 48 14.18 18.78 22.91
N GLU A 49 14.69 20.00 23.12
CA GLU A 49 15.33 20.75 22.05
C GLU A 49 16.58 20.02 21.50
N PRO A 50 16.97 20.29 20.24
CA PRO A 50 18.15 19.68 19.63
C PRO A 50 19.39 19.93 20.49
N VAL A 51 20.36 19.00 20.47
CA VAL A 51 21.60 19.02 21.28
C VAL A 51 22.42 20.34 21.21
N TYR A 52 22.12 21.21 20.26
CA TYR A 52 22.74 22.54 20.08
C TYR A 52 22.04 23.69 20.82
N SER A 53 20.94 23.45 21.54
CA SER A 53 20.29 24.45 22.39
C SER A 53 21.09 24.63 23.69
N GLU A 54 21.54 25.84 23.99
CA GLU A 54 22.32 26.18 25.19
C GLU A 54 21.52 26.13 26.51
N LEU A 55 20.29 25.61 26.49
CA LEU A 55 19.43 25.49 27.68
C LEU A 55 19.83 24.26 28.52
N HIS A 56 20.84 24.44 29.38
CA HIS A 56 21.37 23.39 30.26
C HIS A 56 20.48 23.11 31.49
N ASP A 57 19.52 23.99 31.78
CA ASP A 57 18.73 23.96 33.02
C ASP A 57 17.33 23.34 32.86
N LEU A 58 16.99 22.79 31.68
CA LEU A 58 15.67 22.19 31.44
C LEU A 58 15.62 20.73 31.92
N GLN A 59 14.85 20.47 32.98
CA GLN A 59 14.56 19.12 33.47
C GLN A 59 13.10 18.75 33.24
N ILE A 60 12.85 17.66 32.52
CA ILE A 60 11.51 17.10 32.32
C ILE A 60 11.31 15.94 33.28
N THR A 61 10.23 15.99 34.06
CA THR A 61 9.81 14.91 34.96
C THR A 61 8.41 14.45 34.59
N VAL A 62 8.18 13.14 34.67
CA VAL A 62 6.86 12.52 34.50
C VAL A 62 6.64 11.59 35.67
N ASN A 63 5.53 11.78 36.39
CA ASN A 63 5.21 11.02 37.60
C ASN A 63 6.37 11.02 38.63
N GLY A 64 7.04 12.17 38.78
CA GLY A 64 8.18 12.32 39.70
C GLY A 64 9.48 11.65 39.26
N THR A 65 9.52 10.98 38.10
CA THR A 65 10.74 10.38 37.55
C THR A 65 11.36 11.31 36.51
N GLN A 66 12.65 11.62 36.66
CA GLN A 66 13.40 12.36 35.66
C GLN A 66 13.58 11.53 34.39
N ILE A 67 13.24 12.10 33.24
CA ILE A 67 13.40 11.45 31.93
C ILE A 67 14.54 12.13 31.18
N LYS A 68 15.45 11.32 30.63
CA LYS A 68 16.47 11.80 29.68
C LYS A 68 15.94 11.62 28.25
N SER A 69 15.97 12.70 27.47
CA SER A 69 15.48 12.73 26.08
C SER A 69 14.06 12.17 25.94
N PRO A 70 13.04 12.85 26.51
CA PRO A 70 11.65 12.43 26.41
C PRO A 70 11.15 12.42 24.97
N TYR A 71 10.45 11.35 24.59
CA TYR A 71 9.72 11.24 23.33
C TYR A 71 8.23 11.00 23.63
N ILE A 72 7.36 11.61 22.83
CA ILE A 72 5.95 11.24 22.74
C ILE A 72 5.73 10.51 21.41
N SER A 73 5.11 9.34 21.47
CA SER A 73 4.74 8.55 20.31
C SER A 73 3.24 8.31 20.28
N SER A 74 2.65 8.44 19.09
CA SER A 74 1.26 8.06 18.81
C SER A 74 1.25 6.74 18.06
N LEU A 75 0.67 5.73 18.68
CA LEU A 75 0.55 4.37 18.18
C LEU A 75 -0.92 4.07 17.86
N VAL A 76 -1.15 3.28 16.81
CA VAL A 76 -2.47 2.75 16.47
C VAL A 76 -2.38 1.24 16.34
N LEU A 77 -3.06 0.52 17.22
CA LEU A 77 -3.27 -0.91 17.10
C LEU A 77 -4.53 -1.15 16.29
N ILE A 78 -4.45 -1.89 15.20
CA ILE A 78 -5.57 -2.14 14.28
C ILE A 78 -5.64 -3.62 13.92
N ASN A 79 -6.85 -4.19 13.90
CA ASN A 79 -7.09 -5.47 13.24
C ASN A 79 -7.19 -5.25 11.72
N THR A 80 -6.12 -5.60 11.01
CA THR A 80 -6.02 -5.51 9.55
C THR A 80 -6.53 -6.77 8.85
N GLY A 81 -6.87 -7.81 9.61
CA GLY A 81 -7.49 -9.02 9.11
C GLY A 81 -8.94 -8.81 8.68
N SER A 82 -9.47 -9.80 7.97
CA SER A 82 -10.85 -9.87 7.51
C SER A 82 -11.79 -10.55 8.51
N LYS A 83 -11.24 -11.11 9.60
CA LYS A 83 -11.98 -11.82 10.64
C LYS A 83 -11.78 -11.21 12.02
N PRO A 84 -12.81 -11.29 12.90
CA PRO A 84 -12.67 -10.88 14.29
C PRO A 84 -11.70 -11.80 15.04
N ILE A 85 -11.00 -11.23 16.01
CA ILE A 85 -10.13 -11.94 16.94
C ILE A 85 -10.83 -11.91 18.30
N ALA A 86 -11.28 -13.07 18.78
CA ALA A 86 -11.97 -13.16 20.06
C ALA A 86 -10.98 -13.05 21.22
N SER A 87 -11.42 -12.56 22.39
CA SER A 87 -10.57 -12.53 23.58
C SER A 87 -10.03 -13.91 23.97
N SER A 88 -10.75 -14.98 23.64
CA SER A 88 -10.32 -16.38 23.87
C SER A 88 -9.19 -16.86 22.96
N ASP A 89 -8.95 -16.15 21.85
CA ASP A 89 -7.90 -16.53 20.88
C ASP A 89 -6.52 -16.10 21.35
N PHE A 90 -6.42 -15.23 22.35
CA PHE A 90 -5.16 -14.76 22.93
C PHE A 90 -4.62 -15.81 23.91
N GLU A 91 -3.50 -16.43 23.57
CA GLU A 91 -2.70 -17.21 24.52
C GLU A 91 -1.85 -16.29 25.42
N THR A 92 -1.38 -15.16 24.88
CA THR A 92 -0.64 -14.14 25.64
C THR A 92 -1.15 -12.73 25.32
N PRO A 93 -1.03 -11.77 26.26
CA PRO A 93 -1.36 -10.37 25.97
C PRO A 93 -0.41 -9.82 24.91
N ILE A 94 -0.84 -8.75 24.22
CA ILE A 94 0.04 -8.02 23.32
C ILE A 94 1.07 -7.28 24.17
N MET A 95 2.34 -7.58 23.92
CA MET A 95 3.46 -6.97 24.61
C MET A 95 4.20 -6.04 23.67
N LEU A 96 4.31 -4.78 24.06
CA LEU A 96 5.12 -3.76 23.41
C LEU A 96 6.29 -3.38 24.32
N SER A 97 7.48 -3.39 23.76
CA SER A 97 8.72 -2.97 24.42
C SER A 97 9.53 -2.11 23.45
N SER A 98 10.63 -1.51 23.92
CA SER A 98 11.56 -0.79 23.06
C SER A 98 12.99 -1.28 23.25
N ARG A 99 13.78 -1.36 22.17
CA ARG A 99 15.20 -1.80 22.24
C ARG A 99 16.10 -0.79 22.94
N TYR A 100 15.91 0.49 22.63
CA TYR A 100 16.82 1.57 23.02
C TYR A 100 16.20 2.63 23.95
N SER A 101 14.96 2.40 24.39
CA SER A 101 14.23 3.38 25.21
C SER A 101 13.47 2.68 26.34
N LYS A 102 13.26 3.42 27.43
CA LYS A 102 12.43 2.96 28.55
C LYS A 102 11.04 3.56 28.40
N LEU A 103 10.01 2.72 28.41
CA LEU A 103 8.62 3.20 28.41
C LEU A 103 8.28 3.72 29.81
N ILE A 104 7.78 4.96 29.88
CA ILE A 104 7.55 5.68 31.15
C ILE A 104 6.06 5.80 31.47
N SER A 105 5.24 6.13 30.47
CA SER A 105 3.78 6.25 30.63
C SER A 105 3.10 5.88 29.33
N ALA A 106 1.89 5.36 29.42
CA ALA A 106 1.07 5.00 28.28
C ALA A 106 -0.41 5.30 28.61
N GLN A 107 -1.16 5.78 27.63
CA GLN A 107 -2.60 6.01 27.76
C GLN A 107 -3.32 5.65 26.46
N ILE A 108 -4.50 5.02 26.58
CA ILE A 108 -5.43 4.92 25.44
C ILE A 108 -6.06 6.30 25.26
N THR A 109 -5.83 6.93 24.11
CA THR A 109 -6.35 8.26 23.78
C THR A 109 -7.63 8.21 22.95
N GLY A 110 -7.97 7.06 22.38
CA GLY A 110 -9.23 6.83 21.71
C GLY A 110 -9.34 5.41 21.17
N THR A 111 -10.56 5.01 20.82
CA THR A 111 -10.84 3.75 20.15
C THR A 111 -11.77 4.02 18.97
N GLU A 112 -11.81 3.11 18.01
CA GLU A 112 -12.76 3.17 16.91
C GLU A 112 -13.25 1.75 16.63
N PRO A 113 -14.51 1.41 16.97
CA PRO A 113 -15.52 2.26 17.63
C PRO A 113 -15.17 2.70 19.07
N ASP A 114 -15.88 3.70 19.60
CA ASP A 114 -15.61 4.33 20.91
C ASP A 114 -15.84 3.40 22.13
N ASP A 115 -16.44 2.24 21.93
CA ASP A 115 -16.87 1.31 23.00
C ASP A 115 -15.96 0.07 23.15
N ILE A 116 -14.80 0.02 22.47
CA ILE A 116 -13.85 -1.08 22.62
C ILE A 116 -13.32 -1.10 24.08
N PRO A 117 -13.54 -2.18 24.85
CA PRO A 117 -13.15 -2.24 26.27
C PRO A 117 -11.66 -2.56 26.47
N ALA A 118 -10.79 -1.94 25.68
CA ALA A 118 -9.36 -2.15 25.73
C ALA A 118 -8.76 -1.54 27.01
N LYS A 119 -7.76 -2.22 27.56
CA LYS A 119 -7.00 -1.78 28.73
C LYS A 119 -5.52 -1.86 28.43
N ILE A 120 -4.74 -1.08 29.14
CA ILE A 120 -3.28 -1.14 29.07
C ILE A 120 -2.68 -1.18 30.48
N LEU A 121 -1.57 -1.89 30.60
CA LEU A 121 -0.78 -2.01 31.82
C LEU A 121 0.68 -1.75 31.47
N LEU A 122 1.36 -0.89 32.24
CA LEU A 122 2.78 -0.63 32.05
C LEU A 122 3.56 -1.28 33.19
N GLU A 123 4.30 -2.34 32.89
CA GLU A 123 5.05 -3.13 33.87
C GLU A 123 6.45 -3.42 33.34
N ASP A 124 7.48 -3.21 34.15
CA ASP A 124 8.88 -3.48 33.80
C ASP A 124 9.35 -2.82 32.50
N GLY A 125 8.85 -1.61 32.21
CA GLY A 125 9.16 -0.89 30.97
C GLY A 125 8.56 -1.52 29.71
N LYS A 126 7.57 -2.40 29.86
CA LYS A 126 6.80 -3.03 28.78
C LYS A 126 5.34 -2.63 28.91
N LEU A 127 4.73 -2.25 27.78
CA LEU A 127 3.30 -2.02 27.69
C LEU A 127 2.61 -3.35 27.36
N LYS A 128 1.69 -3.77 28.22
CA LYS A 128 0.85 -4.96 28.06
C LYS A 128 -0.56 -4.52 27.73
N ILE A 129 -1.13 -5.10 26.68
CA ILE A 129 -2.53 -4.93 26.30
C ILE A 129 -3.18 -6.30 26.51
N PRO A 130 -4.01 -6.47 27.57
CA PRO A 130 -4.73 -7.72 27.81
C PRO A 130 -5.62 -8.12 26.63
N ALA A 131 -6.01 -9.39 26.59
CA ALA A 131 -6.91 -9.90 25.56
C ALA A 131 -8.24 -9.12 25.51
N PHE A 132 -8.70 -8.82 24.31
CA PHE A 132 -9.96 -8.12 24.05
C PHE A 132 -10.55 -8.60 22.71
N LEU A 133 -11.85 -8.38 22.50
CA LEU A 133 -12.47 -8.66 21.21
C LEU A 133 -12.06 -7.56 20.22
N SER A 134 -11.44 -7.96 19.11
CA SER A 134 -11.02 -7.03 18.05
C SER A 134 -11.66 -7.43 16.72
N ASN A 135 -12.66 -6.69 16.27
CA ASN A 135 -13.29 -6.88 14.97
C ASN A 135 -12.42 -6.29 13.85
N PRO A 136 -12.64 -6.70 12.59
CA PRO A 136 -11.96 -6.10 11.44
C PRO A 136 -12.10 -4.58 11.44
N LYS A 137 -10.97 -3.87 11.25
CA LYS A 137 -10.86 -2.41 11.25
C LYS A 137 -11.01 -1.73 12.61
N ASP A 138 -11.24 -2.46 13.69
CA ASP A 138 -11.22 -1.88 15.04
C ASP A 138 -9.84 -1.26 15.31
N GLN A 139 -9.82 -0.08 15.91
CA GLN A 139 -8.60 0.67 16.21
C GLN A 139 -8.52 1.06 17.68
N ILE A 140 -7.31 0.99 18.24
CA ILE A 140 -6.99 1.53 19.56
C ILE A 140 -5.83 2.50 19.40
N LYS A 141 -6.08 3.76 19.72
CA LYS A 141 -5.10 4.86 19.69
C LYS A 141 -4.43 4.95 21.04
N ILE A 142 -3.11 4.83 21.05
CA ILE A 142 -2.29 4.79 22.27
C ILE A 142 -1.25 5.91 22.18
N THR A 143 -1.22 6.76 23.19
CA THR A 143 -0.12 7.72 23.36
C THR A 143 0.86 7.18 24.38
N LEU A 144 2.14 7.18 24.01
CA LEU A 144 3.23 6.61 24.79
C LEU A 144 4.29 7.68 25.04
N VAL A 145 4.81 7.71 26.27
CA VAL A 145 5.96 8.53 26.65
C VAL A 145 7.13 7.61 26.94
N SER A 146 8.28 7.85 26.30
CA SER A 146 9.52 7.10 26.50
C SER A 146 10.70 7.99 26.87
N SER A 147 11.68 7.40 27.58
CA SER A 147 13.01 7.98 27.77
C SER A 147 13.94 7.43 26.69
N GLY A 148 14.29 8.28 25.71
CA GLY A 148 15.04 7.91 24.52
C GLY A 148 14.14 7.67 23.30
N MET A 149 14.77 7.68 22.12
CA MET A 149 14.10 7.44 20.85
C MET A 149 13.59 5.98 20.81
N PRO A 150 12.28 5.76 20.64
CA PRO A 150 11.73 4.42 20.70
C PRO A 150 12.04 3.63 19.41
N ASP A 151 12.41 2.36 19.61
CA ASP A 151 12.47 1.33 18.57
C ASP A 151 11.65 0.14 19.04
N PHE A 152 10.40 0.12 18.61
CA PHE A 152 9.39 -0.75 19.18
C PHE A 152 9.54 -2.21 18.74
N LEU A 153 9.34 -3.11 19.70
CA LEU A 153 9.17 -4.54 19.50
C LEU A 153 7.82 -4.96 20.05
N VAL A 154 7.00 -5.52 19.17
CA VAL A 154 5.67 -6.03 19.50
C VAL A 154 5.67 -7.56 19.40
N GLY A 155 4.99 -8.21 20.33
CA GLY A 155 4.82 -9.66 20.32
C GLY A 155 3.54 -10.07 21.02
N ALA A 156 2.87 -11.08 20.49
CA ALA A 156 1.70 -11.72 21.07
C ALA A 156 1.60 -13.14 20.51
N ARG A 157 0.92 -14.04 21.23
CA ARG A 157 0.55 -15.36 20.72
C ARG A 157 -0.98 -15.41 20.66
N ILE A 158 -1.51 -15.39 19.44
CA ILE A 158 -2.94 -15.30 19.16
C ILE A 158 -3.30 -16.34 18.09
N ALA A 159 -4.38 -17.07 18.27
CA ALA A 159 -4.80 -18.11 17.34
C ALA A 159 -5.05 -17.54 15.93
N GLY A 160 -4.37 -18.11 14.94
CA GLY A 160 -4.48 -17.70 13.54
C GLY A 160 -3.78 -16.39 13.16
N VAL A 161 -3.16 -15.67 14.11
CA VAL A 161 -2.28 -14.53 13.83
C VAL A 161 -0.85 -15.02 13.91
N LYS A 162 -0.12 -15.01 12.80
CA LYS A 162 1.27 -15.48 12.75
C LYS A 162 2.20 -14.59 13.58
N GLU A 163 2.06 -13.28 13.43
CA GLU A 163 2.84 -12.27 14.13
C GLU A 163 2.05 -10.95 14.15
N VAL A 164 2.29 -10.12 15.16
CA VAL A 164 1.77 -8.74 15.17
C VAL A 164 2.72 -7.88 14.36
N VAL A 165 2.24 -7.34 13.24
CA VAL A 165 3.08 -6.56 12.33
C VAL A 165 3.33 -5.18 12.94
N TYR A 166 4.59 -4.75 12.98
CA TYR A 166 4.96 -3.38 13.35
C TYR A 166 5.26 -2.56 12.10
N GLU A 167 4.55 -1.45 11.93
CA GLU A 167 4.73 -0.52 10.81
C GLU A 167 5.14 0.86 11.35
N ASP A 168 6.30 1.35 10.92
CA ASP A 168 6.76 2.70 11.23
C ASP A 168 6.34 3.66 10.12
N GLN A 169 5.26 4.41 10.33
CA GLN A 169 4.77 5.39 9.34
C GLN A 169 5.53 6.71 9.41
N THR A 170 6.37 6.93 10.43
CA THR A 170 7.24 8.11 10.51
C THR A 170 8.36 8.04 9.48
N LYS A 171 8.78 6.82 9.13
CA LYS A 171 9.66 6.58 8.01
C LYS A 171 8.80 6.56 6.76
N GLN A 172 8.97 7.56 5.91
CA GLN A 172 8.39 7.59 4.58
C GLN A 172 8.88 6.35 3.83
N SER A 173 8.11 5.25 3.88
CA SER A 173 8.45 4.04 3.14
C SER A 173 8.60 4.44 1.69
N SER A 174 9.70 4.05 1.05
CA SER A 174 9.94 4.41 -0.34
C SER A 174 8.97 3.60 -1.23
N GLN A 175 7.71 4.04 -1.27
CA GLN A 175 6.71 3.56 -2.22
C GLN A 175 7.15 3.82 -3.67
N VAL A 176 8.28 4.50 -3.87
CA VAL A 176 9.02 4.64 -5.12
C VAL A 176 8.99 3.35 -5.95
N GLY A 177 9.26 2.17 -5.39
CA GLY A 177 9.20 0.93 -6.16
C GLY A 177 7.81 0.61 -6.73
N ARG A 178 6.77 0.78 -5.92
CA ARG A 178 5.37 0.56 -6.32
C ARG A 178 4.87 1.62 -7.30
N VAL A 179 5.37 2.84 -7.18
CA VAL A 179 5.05 3.96 -8.08
C VAL A 179 5.74 3.80 -9.41
N VAL A 180 7.03 3.46 -9.42
CA VAL A 180 7.81 3.21 -10.64
C VAL A 180 7.21 2.06 -11.43
N THR A 181 6.84 0.96 -10.76
CA THR A 181 6.16 -0.16 -11.42
C THR A 181 4.79 0.24 -11.96
N SER A 182 3.97 0.97 -11.20
CA SER A 182 2.67 1.46 -11.67
C SER A 182 2.79 2.43 -12.85
N ALA A 183 3.73 3.38 -12.80
CA ALA A 183 4.03 4.32 -13.89
C ALA A 183 4.51 3.61 -15.16
N THR A 184 5.33 2.57 -15.00
CA THR A 184 5.80 1.73 -16.13
C THR A 184 4.64 1.00 -16.78
N LEU A 185 3.72 0.42 -15.99
CA LEU A 185 2.51 -0.25 -16.50
C LEU A 185 1.58 0.74 -17.21
N VAL A 186 1.36 1.92 -16.66
CA VAL A 186 0.59 3.00 -17.30
C VAL A 186 1.20 3.36 -18.65
N PHE A 187 2.52 3.59 -18.70
CA PHE A 187 3.23 3.93 -19.93
C PHE A 187 3.13 2.82 -20.98
N LEU A 188 3.31 1.56 -20.59
CA LEU A 188 3.18 0.41 -21.48
C LEU A 188 1.75 0.30 -22.04
N SER A 189 0.74 0.51 -21.19
CA SER A 189 -0.66 0.46 -21.61
C SER A 189 -1.03 1.59 -22.58
N LEU A 190 -0.57 2.81 -22.33
CA LEU A 190 -0.75 3.98 -23.21
C LEU A 190 -0.03 3.80 -24.55
N SER A 191 1.17 3.22 -24.53
CA SER A 191 1.92 2.90 -25.75
C SER A 191 1.19 1.86 -26.61
N MET A 192 0.69 0.78 -26.00
CA MET A 192 -0.14 -0.19 -26.71
C MET A 192 -1.44 0.44 -27.23
N TYR A 193 -2.10 1.29 -26.45
CA TYR A 193 -3.30 1.99 -26.86
C TYR A 193 -3.04 2.86 -28.09
N GLY A 194 -1.98 3.67 -28.07
CA GLY A 194 -1.55 4.47 -29.21
C GLY A 194 -1.27 3.61 -30.44
N PHE A 195 -0.55 2.49 -30.28
CA PHE A 195 -0.27 1.56 -31.38
C PHE A 195 -1.54 1.05 -32.06
N PHE A 196 -2.52 0.55 -31.29
CA PHE A 196 -3.78 0.05 -31.85
C PHE A 196 -4.66 1.16 -32.45
N PHE A 197 -4.65 2.35 -31.84
CA PHE A 197 -5.37 3.50 -32.36
C PHE A 197 -4.82 3.95 -33.72
N PHE A 198 -3.51 4.02 -33.89
CA PHE A 198 -2.90 4.43 -35.17
C PHE A 198 -2.91 3.32 -36.23
N MET A 199 -2.85 2.04 -35.84
CA MET A 199 -3.00 0.90 -36.76
C MET A 199 -4.40 0.84 -37.39
N ALA A 200 -5.42 1.46 -36.78
CA ALA A 200 -6.79 1.53 -37.30
C ALA A 200 -6.90 2.09 -38.74
N GLY A 201 -5.92 2.89 -39.18
CA GLY A 201 -5.90 3.49 -40.52
C GLY A 201 -5.07 2.72 -41.57
N SER A 202 -4.41 1.63 -41.22
CA SER A 202 -3.52 0.90 -42.14
C SER A 202 -4.29 -0.18 -42.90
N ARG A 203 -4.51 0.01 -44.21
CA ARG A 203 -5.24 -0.96 -45.07
C ARG A 203 -4.45 -2.23 -45.41
N ASN A 204 -3.12 -2.21 -45.27
CA ASN A 204 -2.25 -3.24 -45.81
C ASN A 204 -1.36 -3.86 -44.70
N GLY A 205 -1.78 -5.00 -44.13
CA GLY A 205 -0.85 -5.87 -43.40
C GLY A 205 -1.46 -6.70 -42.26
N LEU A 206 -2.32 -6.13 -41.43
CA LEU A 206 -3.00 -6.86 -40.35
C LEU A 206 -4.42 -6.32 -40.17
N LYS A 207 -5.41 -7.08 -40.64
CA LYS A 207 -6.82 -6.83 -40.32
C LYS A 207 -7.08 -7.32 -38.90
N VAL A 208 -6.83 -6.47 -37.92
CA VAL A 208 -7.35 -6.68 -36.57
C VAL A 208 -8.84 -6.39 -36.61
N ASP A 209 -9.65 -7.32 -36.12
CA ASP A 209 -11.10 -7.14 -36.07
C ASP A 209 -11.49 -5.89 -35.25
N THR A 210 -12.53 -5.18 -35.70
CA THR A 210 -12.95 -3.91 -35.09
C THR A 210 -13.40 -4.12 -33.65
N ALA A 211 -14.06 -5.24 -33.34
CA ALA A 211 -14.51 -5.55 -31.98
C ALA A 211 -13.32 -5.82 -31.06
N VAL A 212 -12.33 -6.60 -31.50
CA VAL A 212 -11.09 -6.84 -30.74
C VAL A 212 -10.37 -5.53 -30.43
N ARG A 213 -10.34 -4.61 -31.38
CA ARG A 213 -9.76 -3.27 -31.19
C ARG A 213 -10.50 -2.46 -30.13
N MET A 214 -11.83 -2.40 -30.20
CA MET A 214 -12.64 -1.64 -29.22
C MET A 214 -12.51 -2.24 -27.81
N ILE A 215 -12.52 -3.57 -27.70
CA ILE A 215 -12.34 -4.25 -26.41
C ILE A 215 -10.95 -3.92 -25.83
N THR A 216 -9.90 -4.01 -26.64
CA THR A 216 -8.52 -3.71 -26.20
C THR A 216 -8.39 -2.26 -25.74
N ILE A 217 -9.01 -1.31 -26.46
CA ILE A 217 -9.06 0.11 -26.09
C ILE A 217 -9.71 0.30 -24.72
N VAL A 218 -10.88 -0.30 -24.51
CA VAL A 218 -11.61 -0.18 -23.25
C VAL A 218 -10.81 -0.78 -22.09
N CYS A 219 -10.19 -1.95 -22.28
CA CYS A 219 -9.36 -2.59 -21.26
C CYS A 219 -8.13 -1.74 -20.90
N LEU A 220 -7.44 -1.17 -21.88
CA LEU A 220 -6.26 -0.33 -21.64
C LEU A 220 -6.63 1.01 -20.96
N ALA A 221 -7.76 1.62 -21.33
CA ALA A 221 -8.27 2.81 -20.68
C ALA A 221 -8.64 2.55 -19.22
N GLY A 222 -9.36 1.45 -18.94
CA GLY A 222 -9.70 1.04 -17.58
C GLY A 222 -8.47 0.75 -16.72
N GLY A 223 -7.48 0.05 -17.28
CA GLY A 223 -6.20 -0.18 -16.62
C GLY A 223 -5.48 1.14 -16.29
N THR A 224 -5.40 2.05 -17.25
CA THR A 224 -4.76 3.37 -17.06
C THR A 224 -5.40 4.13 -15.90
N LEU A 225 -6.74 4.19 -15.83
CA LEU A 225 -7.46 4.87 -14.76
C LEU A 225 -7.18 4.24 -13.39
N ALA A 226 -7.26 2.91 -13.29
CA ALA A 226 -7.03 2.19 -12.04
C ALA A 226 -5.59 2.37 -11.50
N TYR A 227 -4.60 2.50 -12.38
CA TYR A 227 -3.21 2.77 -11.96
C TYR A 227 -2.92 4.26 -11.75
N ALA A 228 -3.63 5.16 -12.43
CA ALA A 228 -3.46 6.61 -12.28
C ALA A 228 -3.81 7.08 -10.87
N GLU A 229 -4.88 6.56 -10.26
CA GLU A 229 -5.25 6.87 -8.87
C GLU A 229 -4.09 6.60 -7.90
N ARG A 230 -3.41 5.45 -8.05
CA ARG A 230 -2.25 5.10 -7.21
C ARG A 230 -1.06 6.03 -7.39
N VAL A 231 -0.87 6.58 -8.59
CA VAL A 231 0.18 7.57 -8.85
C VAL A 231 -0.20 8.93 -8.26
N ILE A 232 -1.49 9.29 -8.29
CA ILE A 232 -1.99 10.53 -7.71
C ILE A 232 -1.82 10.53 -6.18
N ASP A 233 -2.20 9.43 -5.52
CA ASP A 233 -2.09 9.28 -4.06
C ASP A 233 -0.64 9.42 -3.58
N PHE A 234 0.34 8.91 -4.35
CA PHE A 234 1.74 9.00 -3.99
C PHE A 234 2.32 10.42 -4.00
N PHE A 235 1.83 11.29 -4.89
CA PHE A 235 2.40 12.64 -5.05
C PHE A 235 1.78 13.68 -4.11
N GLU A 236 0.88 13.28 -3.20
CA GLU A 236 0.23 14.12 -2.17
C GLU A 236 -0.15 15.53 -2.65
N GLY A 237 -0.54 15.65 -3.92
CA GLY A 237 -0.55 16.92 -4.62
C GLY A 237 -1.10 16.76 -6.02
N GLY A 238 -2.42 16.91 -6.12
CA GLY A 238 -3.19 16.64 -7.34
C GLY A 238 -2.72 17.41 -8.59
N THR A 239 -1.93 18.48 -8.45
CA THR A 239 -1.38 19.23 -9.60
C THR A 239 -0.10 18.62 -10.16
N LYS A 240 0.81 18.11 -9.32
CA LYS A 240 2.09 17.53 -9.78
C LYS A 240 1.90 16.19 -10.48
N SER A 241 1.00 15.35 -9.96
CA SER A 241 0.65 14.07 -10.58
C SER A 241 -0.04 14.25 -11.94
N LEU A 242 -0.91 15.24 -12.08
CA LEU A 242 -1.59 15.58 -13.35
C LEU A 242 -0.59 16.01 -14.43
N VAL A 243 0.41 16.82 -14.08
CA VAL A 243 1.46 17.23 -15.01
C VAL A 243 2.28 16.04 -15.52
N ILE A 244 2.63 15.11 -14.63
CA ILE A 244 3.37 13.88 -15.01
C ILE A 244 2.51 12.99 -15.92
N LEU A 245 1.23 12.80 -15.60
CA LEU A 245 0.30 12.02 -16.43
C LEU A 245 0.10 12.65 -17.81
N LEU A 246 -0.08 13.97 -17.89
CA LEU A 246 -0.19 14.69 -19.16
C LEU A 246 1.09 14.60 -19.99
N PHE A 247 2.25 14.67 -19.35
CA PHE A 247 3.55 14.49 -20.02
C PHE A 247 3.68 13.07 -20.59
N LEU A 248 3.36 12.03 -19.81
CA LEU A 248 3.41 10.64 -20.26
C LEU A 248 2.42 10.36 -21.40
N ALA A 249 1.20 10.89 -21.31
CA ALA A 249 0.20 10.77 -22.36
C ALA A 249 0.64 11.47 -23.65
N SER A 250 1.19 12.68 -23.54
CA SER A 250 1.72 13.44 -24.69
C SER A 250 2.89 12.73 -25.34
N PHE A 251 3.81 12.19 -24.53
CA PHE A 251 4.96 11.45 -25.03
C PHE A 251 4.56 10.14 -25.72
N ALA A 252 3.62 9.39 -25.15
CA ALA A 252 3.06 8.19 -25.78
C ALA A 252 2.35 8.51 -27.11
N PHE A 253 1.60 9.61 -27.16
CA PHE A 253 0.96 10.09 -28.40
C PHE A 253 1.99 10.42 -29.48
N LEU A 254 3.07 11.13 -29.13
CA LEU A 254 4.16 11.49 -30.05
C LEU A 254 4.89 10.24 -30.58
N LEU A 255 5.15 9.24 -29.73
CA LEU A 255 5.73 7.96 -30.15
C LEU A 255 4.80 7.22 -31.13
N GLY A 256 3.51 7.12 -30.79
CA GLY A 256 2.51 6.49 -31.67
C GLY A 256 2.42 7.18 -33.03
N TYR A 257 2.42 8.51 -33.04
CA TYR A 257 2.43 9.32 -34.25
C TYR A 257 3.70 9.11 -35.08
N GLY A 258 4.87 9.07 -34.43
CA GLY A 258 6.17 8.82 -35.06
C GLY A 258 6.23 7.47 -35.76
N PHE A 259 5.80 6.39 -35.08
CA PHE A 259 5.72 5.05 -35.67
C PHE A 259 4.76 5.01 -36.87
N SER A 260 3.59 5.63 -36.75
CA SER A 260 2.60 5.72 -37.84
C SER A 260 3.18 6.43 -39.07
N ARG A 261 3.87 7.55 -38.87
CA ARG A 261 4.50 8.30 -39.98
C ARG A 261 5.60 7.48 -40.66
N ASN A 262 6.42 6.77 -39.89
CA ASN A 262 7.50 5.95 -40.44
C ASN A 262 6.94 4.76 -41.25
N HIS A 263 5.82 4.18 -40.80
CA HIS A 263 5.11 3.15 -41.55
C HIS A 263 4.57 3.69 -42.89
N ARG A 264 3.89 4.84 -42.91
CA ARG A 264 3.40 5.44 -44.17
C ARG A 264 4.51 5.73 -45.18
N ARG A 265 5.70 6.13 -44.72
CA ARG A 265 6.87 6.33 -45.59
C ARG A 265 7.34 5.04 -46.25
N LYS A 266 7.33 3.91 -45.53
CA LYS A 266 7.80 2.62 -46.05
C LYS A 266 6.81 1.96 -47.01
N TYR A 267 5.51 2.15 -46.81
CA TYR A 267 4.47 1.39 -47.52
C TYR A 267 3.57 2.22 -48.44
N GLY A 268 3.82 3.54 -48.55
CA GLY A 268 3.05 4.45 -49.40
C GLY A 268 1.67 4.83 -48.84
N PRO A 269 1.01 5.86 -49.40
CA PRO A 269 -0.35 6.23 -49.02
C PRO A 269 -1.33 5.11 -49.41
N PRO A 270 -2.38 4.85 -48.61
CA PRO A 270 -3.40 3.88 -48.97
C PRO A 270 -4.11 4.34 -50.24
N SER A 271 -4.12 3.49 -51.26
CA SER A 271 -5.01 3.59 -52.42
C SER A 271 -6.46 3.32 -52.02
#